data_AF-A0A0D0D3A6-F1
#
_entry.id   AF-A0A0D0D3A6-F1
#
_cell.length_a   1.000
_cell.length_b   1.000
_cell.length_c   1.000
_cell.angle_alpha   90.00
_cell.angle_beta   90.00
_cell.angle_gamma   90.00
#
_symmetry.space_group_name_H-M   'P 1'
#
loop_
_entity.id
_entity.type
_entity.pdbx_description
1 polymer ?
#
loop_
_entity_poly.entity_id
_entity_poly.type
_entity_poly.pdbx_seq_one_letter_code
_entity_poly.pdbx_strand_id
1 'polypeptide(L)' 'GFPDEFSIFLNYMCALQFDENPNYSYLHKLFRYLFICKGFKFNYIFDWNVQQGVPNNGRTGAHQMATAGRRKV' A
#
# COMPACT_ATOMS: atom_id res chain seq x y z
N GLY A 1 9.88 5.39 -19.75
CA GLY A 1 11.00 5.18 -18.82
C GLY A 1 10.45 5.06 -17.40
N PHE A 2 11.26 4.55 -16.46
CA PHE A 2 10.94 4.55 -15.04
C PHE A 2 11.22 5.93 -14.41
N PRO A 3 10.63 6.27 -13.25
CA PRO A 3 10.96 7.50 -12.52
C PRO A 3 12.44 7.59 -12.16
N ASP A 4 13.00 8.80 -12.16
CA ASP A 4 14.43 9.04 -11.92
C ASP A 4 14.88 8.61 -10.52
N GLU A 5 13.94 8.58 -9.56
CA GLU A 5 14.16 8.09 -8.20
C GLU A 5 14.69 6.65 -8.17
N PHE A 6 14.31 5.81 -9.13
CA PHE A 6 14.85 4.46 -9.23
C PHE A 6 16.33 4.45 -9.62
N SER A 7 16.73 5.33 -10.55
CA SER A 7 18.14 5.48 -10.91
C SER A 7 18.95 6.02 -9.73
N ILE A 8 18.43 7.02 -9.03
CA ILE A 8 19.05 7.59 -7.82
C ILE A 8 19.23 6.51 -6.75
N PHE A 9 18.21 5.69 -6.49
CA PHE A 9 18.27 4.59 -5.53
C PHE A 9 19.34 3.56 -5.91
N LEU A 10 19.36 3.10 -7.17
CA LEU A 10 20.33 2.10 -7.62
C LEU A 10 21.75 2.62 -7.57
N ASN A 11 21.99 3.86 -8.01
CA ASN A 11 23.31 4.49 -7.92
C ASN A 11 23.77 4.62 -6.47
N TYR A 12 22.86 4.97 -5.55
CA TYR A 12 23.18 5.03 -4.11
C TYR A 12 23.56 3.65 -3.55
N MET A 13 22.79 2.60 -3.86
CA MET A 13 23.09 1.24 -3.42
C MET A 13 24.42 0.72 -3.98
N CYS A 14 24.71 1.00 -5.26
CA CYS A 14 25.95 0.58 -5.90
C CYS A 14 27.20 1.34 -5.42
N ALA A 15 27.02 2.57 -4.92
CA ALA A 15 28.12 3.39 -4.40
C ALA A 15 28.46 3.12 -2.93
N LEU A 16 27.63 2.35 -2.22
CA LEU A 16 27.80 2.08 -0.79
C LEU A 16 29.05 1.24 -0.54
N GLN A 17 29.91 1.72 0.36
CA GLN A 17 31.08 0.95 0.79
C GLN A 17 30.71 -0.12 1.82
N PHE A 18 31.57 -1.12 1.99
CA PHE A 18 31.33 -2.23 2.91
C PHE A 18 31.09 -1.80 4.37
N ASP A 19 31.82 -0.79 4.83
CA ASP A 19 31.77 -0.31 6.22
C ASP A 19 30.83 0.91 6.38
N GLU A 20 30.14 1.30 5.31
CA GLU A 20 29.23 2.45 5.33
C GLU A 20 27.80 2.00 5.70
N ASN A 21 27.21 2.68 6.68
CA ASN A 21 25.82 2.43 7.04
C ASN A 21 24.87 3.14 6.06
N PRO A 22 23.99 2.41 5.35
CA PRO A 22 23.06 3.01 4.42
C PRO A 22 22.06 3.93 5.12
N ASN A 23 21.82 5.09 4.52
CA ASN A 23 20.86 6.08 4.99
C ASN A 23 19.43 5.70 4.57
N TYR A 24 18.83 4.76 5.31
CA TYR A 24 17.46 4.30 5.04
C TYR A 24 16.42 5.42 5.11
N SER A 25 16.63 6.44 5.96
CA SER A 25 15.73 7.59 6.06
C SER A 25 15.64 8.36 4.74
N TYR A 26 16.77 8.57 4.07
CA TYR A 26 16.82 9.19 2.77
C TYR A 26 16.08 8.37 1.70
N LEU A 27 16.36 7.07 1.63
CA LEU A 27 15.75 6.18 0.64
C LEU A 27 14.23 6.06 0.81
N HIS A 28 13.77 5.97 2.06
CA HIS A 28 12.34 5.98 2.37
C HIS A 28 11.68 7.31 1.95
N LYS A 29 12.35 8.45 2.19
CA LYS A 29 11.83 9.76 1.78
C LYS A 29 11.75 9.89 0.26
N LEU A 30 12.73 9.37 -0.47
CA LEU A 30 12.78 9.39 -1.94
C LEU A 30 11.53 8.74 -2.54
N PHE A 31 11.24 7.49 -2.17
CA PHE A 31 10.06 6.79 -2.68
C PHE A 31 8.75 7.35 -2.13
N ARG A 32 8.74 7.86 -0.89
CA ARG A 32 7.56 8.51 -0.33
C ARG A 32 7.19 9.78 -1.09
N TYR A 33 8.17 10.58 -1.48
CA TYR A 33 7.94 11.76 -2.31
C TYR A 33 7.37 11.38 -3.68
N LEU A 34 7.99 10.42 -4.36
CA LEU A 34 7.48 9.89 -5.63
C LEU A 34 6.04 9.39 -5.51
N PHE A 35 5.72 8.64 -4.45
CA PHE A 35 4.39 8.11 -4.20
C PHE A 35 3.33 9.21 -4.05
N ILE A 36 3.66 10.27 -3.31
CA ILE A 36 2.79 11.44 -3.13
C ILE A 36 2.64 12.22 -4.44
N CYS A 37 3.72 12.46 -5.17
CA CYS A 37 3.70 13.16 -6.46
C CYS A 37 2.85 12.43 -7.52
N LYS A 38 2.79 11.11 -7.45
CA LYS A 38 1.90 10.30 -8.30
C LYS A 38 0.45 10.24 -7.81
N GLY A 39 0.14 10.85 -6.67
CA GLY A 39 -1.22 10.94 -6.12
C GLY A 39 -1.72 9.67 -5.44
N PHE A 40 -0.83 8.74 -5.11
CA PHE A 40 -1.23 7.49 -4.46
C PHE A 40 -1.58 7.69 -2.99
N LYS A 41 -2.49 6.85 -2.49
CA LYS A 41 -2.93 6.85 -1.08
C LYS A 41 -2.29 5.70 -0.33
N PHE A 42 -1.85 5.98 0.89
CA PHE A 42 -1.27 4.97 1.77
C PHE A 42 -2.38 4.21 2.53
N ASN A 43 -3.20 3.49 1.78
CA ASN A 43 -4.35 2.74 2.30
C ASN A 43 -4.07 1.23 2.47
N TYR A 44 -2.83 0.79 2.25
CA TYR A 44 -2.40 -0.61 2.28
C TYR A 44 -3.17 -1.53 1.28
N ILE A 45 -3.80 -0.94 0.26
CA ILE A 45 -4.43 -1.69 -0.84
C ILE A 45 -3.42 -1.81 -1.97
N PHE A 46 -3.00 -3.04 -2.22
CA PHE A 46 -2.08 -3.44 -3.28
C PHE A 46 -2.78 -4.31 -4.31
N ASP A 47 -2.12 -4.58 -5.44
CA ASP A 47 -2.69 -5.33 -6.56
C ASP A 47 -3.20 -6.73 -6.18
N TRP A 48 -2.56 -7.41 -5.23
CA TRP A 48 -3.01 -8.71 -4.71
C TRP A 48 -4.27 -8.65 -3.83
N ASN A 49 -4.68 -7.46 -3.37
CA ASN A 49 -5.95 -7.27 -2.63
C ASN A 49 -7.14 -7.19 -3.60
N VAL A 50 -6.94 -6.60 -4.78
CA VAL A 50 -8.01 -6.35 -5.76
C VAL A 50 -8.38 -7.63 -6.54
N GLN A 51 -7.46 -8.58 -6.67
CA GLN A 51 -7.71 -9.86 -7.32
C GLN A 51 -8.76 -10.74 -6.58
N GLN A 52 -9.16 -10.36 -5.36
CA GLN A 52 -10.18 -11.08 -4.58
C GLN A 52 -11.62 -10.58 -4.77
N GLY A 53 -11.88 -9.66 -5.70
CA GLY A 53 -13.25 -9.31 -6.09
C GLY A 53 -13.34 -8.88 -7.55
N VAL A 54 -14.13 -9.47 -8.44
CA VAL A 54 -15.26 -10.41 -8.34
C VAL A 54 -15.52 -10.99 -9.76
N PRO A 55 -16.26 -12.10 -9.98
CA PRO A 55 -17.70 -12.13 -9.74
C PRO A 55 -18.17 -13.44 -9.08
N ASN A 56 -18.54 -13.40 -7.81
CA ASN A 56 -19.46 -14.39 -7.25
C ASN A 56 -20.83 -13.73 -7.11
N ASN A 57 -21.63 -13.90 -8.16
CA ASN A 57 -23.06 -13.64 -8.22
C ASN A 57 -23.82 -14.57 -7.24
N GLY A 58 -23.58 -14.45 -5.93
CA GLY A 58 -24.25 -15.32 -4.96
C GLY A 58 -23.76 -15.35 -3.51
N ARG A 59 -22.95 -14.41 -3.03
CA ARG A 59 -22.64 -14.33 -1.58
C ARG A 59 -23.14 -13.03 -0.97
N THR A 60 -24.45 -12.94 -0.97
CA THR A 60 -25.26 -11.97 -0.24
C THR A 60 -25.01 -12.11 1.27
N GLY A 61 -24.58 -11.00 1.88
CA GLY A 61 -24.82 -10.55 3.25
C GLY A 61 -24.90 -11.57 4.39
N ALA A 62 -23.90 -11.56 5.27
CA ALA A 62 -24.07 -12.04 6.65
C ALA A 62 -23.07 -11.44 7.64
N HIS A 63 -22.85 -10.11 7.65
CA HIS A 63 -22.18 -9.44 8.79
C HIS A 63 -22.72 -8.04 9.04
N GLN A 64 -24.04 -7.88 9.17
CA GLN A 64 -24.64 -6.89 10.07
C GLN A 64 -26.14 -7.15 10.21
N MET A 65 -26.64 -6.89 11.43
CA MET A 65 -28.04 -6.89 11.88
C MET A 65 -28.59 -8.21 12.47
N ALA A 66 -28.47 -8.34 13.80
CA ALA A 66 -29.49 -8.98 14.62
C ALA A 66 -30.14 -7.93 15.55
N THR A 67 -31.22 -7.35 14.99
CA THR A 67 -32.48 -6.95 15.64
C THR A 67 -32.47 -6.03 16.87
N ALA A 68 -32.84 -4.77 16.62
CA ALA A 68 -33.52 -3.93 17.59
C ALA A 68 -34.97 -4.43 17.85
N GLY A 69 -35.29 -4.65 19.14
CA GLY A 69 -36.59 -4.40 19.77
C GLY A 69 -37.84 -5.16 19.31
N ARG A 70 -38.35 -6.08 20.14
CA ARG A 70 -39.78 -6.45 20.15
C ARG A 70 -40.32 -6.75 21.56
N ARG A 71 -41.08 -5.76 22.06
CA ARG A 71 -42.31 -5.80 22.88
C ARG A 71 -42.44 -6.66 24.17
N LYS A 72 -42.84 -5.93 25.21
CA LYS A 72 -43.52 -6.26 26.47
C LYS A 72 -44.39 -7.53 26.50
N VAL A 73 -44.34 -8.24 27.62
CA VAL A 73 -45.49 -8.68 28.43
C VAL A 73 -45.19 -8.39 29.89
#